data_AF-A0A368FAB5-F1
#
_entry.id   AF-A0A368FAB5-F1
#
_cell.length_a   1.000
_cell.length_b   1.000
_cell.length_c   1.000
_cell.angle_alpha   90.00
_cell.angle_beta   90.00
_cell.angle_gamma   90.00
#
_symmetry.space_group_name_H-M   'P 1'
#
loop_
_entity.id
_entity.type
_entity.pdbx_description
1 polymer ?
#
loop_
_entity_poly.entity_id
_entity_poly.type
_entity_poly.pdbx_seq_one_letter_code
_entity_poly.pdbx_strand_id
1 'polypeptide(L)'
;LRLHIFTSSYLIQIVRHGPCPNEITLNYCTQSGVAKKHLHFLPKSATIQMAANERKREIHIDLVDGADWRPNHVFYVNLKIQEQPEDDKTMLGTCDVARVRYPDDTSSLMGEPAIEFVKANYVAKENCGWTRVFVTRRGKKHRGDHVVHYETSDITAQANHDYVPVKDGRLVFLGQEYEKYIDIEILDDKHDEKDETFGVELTSVVDDEVTLGGKRRTIITIVSDDNALMNVVNVHKLMGHYMQKLSPYRTSWMDQTQPYFQQRSRDCVIENN
;
A
#
# COMPACT_ATOMS: atom_id res chain seq x y z
N LEU A 1 -7.32 49.45 0.86
CA LEU A 1 -8.09 48.21 1.15
C LEU A 1 -7.86 47.24 0.00
N ARG A 2 -6.83 46.41 0.08
CA ARG A 2 -6.47 45.45 -0.98
C ARG A 2 -6.91 44.07 -0.49
N LEU A 3 -8.12 43.66 -0.86
CA LEU A 3 -8.58 42.27 -0.70
C LEU A 3 -7.71 41.40 -1.62
N HIS A 4 -6.68 40.78 -1.05
CA HIS A 4 -6.04 39.63 -1.69
C HIS A 4 -6.79 38.40 -1.21
N ILE A 5 -7.79 37.98 -1.99
CA ILE A 5 -8.38 36.65 -1.87
C ILE A 5 -7.34 35.69 -2.46
N PHE A 6 -6.40 35.24 -1.64
CA PHE A 6 -5.80 33.92 -1.84
C PHE A 6 -6.63 32.98 -0.98
N THR A 7 -7.27 32.00 -1.61
CA THR A 7 -8.15 31.04 -0.96
C THR A 7 -7.50 30.50 0.31
N SER A 8 -8.06 30.85 1.47
CA SER A 8 -7.56 30.54 2.82
C SER A 8 -7.80 29.08 3.19
N SER A 9 -7.90 28.18 2.22
CA SER A 9 -8.28 26.78 2.41
C SER A 9 -7.59 25.86 1.41
N TYR A 10 -7.08 24.74 1.89
CA TYR A 10 -6.54 23.65 1.09
C TYR A 10 -7.56 22.53 0.93
N LEU A 11 -7.70 21.99 -0.28
CA LEU A 11 -8.65 20.93 -0.61
C LEU A 11 -7.97 19.56 -0.50
N ILE A 12 -8.61 18.63 0.19
CA ILE A 12 -8.22 17.22 0.24
C ILE A 12 -9.40 16.38 -0.23
N GLN A 13 -9.11 15.39 -1.08
CA GLN A 13 -10.11 14.46 -1.57
C GLN A 13 -9.99 13.13 -0.81
N ILE A 14 -11.11 12.72 -0.21
CA ILE A 14 -11.31 11.39 0.35
C ILE A 14 -11.90 10.51 -0.76
N VAL A 15 -11.34 9.31 -0.94
CA VAL A 15 -11.77 8.36 -1.97
C VAL A 15 -12.19 7.05 -1.30
N ARG A 16 -13.34 6.52 -1.73
CA ARG A 16 -13.82 5.18 -1.42
C ARG A 16 -13.60 4.29 -2.64
N HIS A 17 -12.94 3.16 -2.40
CA HIS A 17 -12.69 2.14 -3.41
C HIS A 17 -13.71 1.00 -3.31
N GLY A 18 -13.83 0.18 -4.37
CA GLY A 18 -14.71 -0.99 -4.41
C GLY A 18 -16.22 -0.66 -4.44
N PRO A 19 -17.08 -1.66 -4.14
CA PRO A 19 -18.52 -1.46 -3.94
C PRO A 19 -18.78 -0.64 -2.67
N CYS A 20 -19.57 0.43 -2.78
CA CYS A 20 -19.87 1.34 -1.66
C CYS A 20 -21.39 1.42 -1.40
N PRO A 21 -22.09 0.31 -1.08
CA PRO A 21 -23.55 0.28 -0.98
C PRO A 21 -24.09 1.06 0.21
N ASN A 22 -23.30 1.20 1.28
CA ASN A 22 -23.72 1.80 2.54
C ASN A 22 -23.21 3.24 2.68
N GLU A 23 -23.94 4.04 3.46
CA GLU A 23 -23.43 5.30 4.00
C GLU A 23 -22.38 5.02 5.07
N ILE A 24 -21.35 5.87 5.14
CA ILE A 24 -20.30 5.74 6.16
C ILE A 24 -20.06 7.07 6.86
N THR A 25 -19.70 6.99 8.14
CA THR A 25 -19.34 8.17 8.94
C THR A 25 -17.84 8.13 9.24
N LEU A 26 -17.15 9.20 8.88
CA LEU A 26 -15.71 9.38 9.01
C LEU A 26 -15.41 10.56 9.92
N ASN A 27 -14.43 10.41 10.80
CA ASN A 27 -13.86 11.49 11.58
C ASN A 27 -12.49 11.83 11.01
N TYR A 28 -12.20 13.11 10.81
CA TYR A 28 -10.86 13.54 10.45
C TYR A 28 -10.35 14.59 11.41
N CYS A 29 -9.06 14.54 11.71
CA CYS A 29 -8.40 15.55 12.54
C CYS A 29 -7.05 15.96 11.97
N THR A 30 -6.76 17.25 12.02
CA THR A 30 -5.45 17.79 11.63
C THR A 30 -4.44 17.59 12.76
N GLN A 31 -3.25 17.09 12.43
CA GLN A 31 -2.14 16.91 13.34
C GLN A 31 -0.93 17.74 12.88
N SER A 32 -0.26 18.38 13.82
CA SER A 32 0.95 19.16 13.52
C SER A 32 2.13 18.24 13.17
N GLY A 33 2.87 18.62 12.14
CA GLY A 33 4.20 18.08 11.86
C GLY A 33 5.25 19.17 12.12
N VAL A 34 6.07 19.46 11.11
CA VAL A 34 6.94 20.66 11.13
C VAL A 34 6.10 21.93 11.08
N ALA A 35 5.02 21.92 10.29
CA ALA A 35 4.01 22.96 10.33
C ALA A 35 3.18 22.84 11.61
N LYS A 36 3.13 23.93 12.38
CA LYS A 36 2.44 24.00 13.67
C LYS A 36 1.00 24.52 13.55
N LYS A 37 0.09 23.93 14.33
CA LYS A 37 -1.30 24.40 14.51
C LYS A 37 -1.34 25.87 14.96
N HIS A 38 -2.35 26.61 14.50
CA HIS A 38 -2.57 28.05 14.73
C HIS A 38 -1.48 28.99 14.21
N LEU A 39 -0.33 28.46 13.76
CA LEU A 39 0.71 29.24 13.10
C LEU A 39 0.62 29.10 11.58
N HIS A 40 0.41 27.88 11.09
CA HIS A 40 0.38 27.58 9.65
C HIS A 40 -1.02 27.21 9.17
N PHE A 41 -1.74 26.41 9.96
CA PHE A 41 -3.09 25.96 9.65
C PHE A 41 -3.97 26.04 10.91
N LEU A 42 -5.27 26.23 10.70
CA LEU A 42 -6.25 26.18 11.78
C LEU A 42 -6.58 24.72 12.09
N PRO A 43 -6.45 24.28 13.36
CA PRO A 43 -6.76 22.90 13.69
C PRO A 43 -8.23 22.62 13.44
N LYS A 44 -8.50 21.51 12.75
CA LYS A 44 -9.84 21.08 12.38
C LYS A 44 -10.04 19.65 12.82
N SER A 45 -11.15 19.40 13.50
CA SER A 45 -11.65 18.08 13.83
C SER A 45 -13.13 18.06 13.50
N ALA A 46 -13.53 17.23 12.56
CA ALA A 46 -14.92 17.18 12.12
C ALA A 46 -15.32 15.78 11.68
N THR A 47 -16.62 15.55 11.72
CA THR A 47 -17.27 14.33 11.26
C THR A 47 -17.89 14.59 9.90
N ILE A 48 -17.70 13.66 8.98
CA ILE A 48 -18.21 13.70 7.62
C ILE A 48 -18.99 12.42 7.37
N GLN A 49 -20.17 12.57 6.78
CA GLN A 49 -20.95 11.46 6.28
C GLN A 49 -20.78 11.40 4.75
N MET A 50 -20.44 10.23 4.25
CA MET A 50 -20.46 9.92 2.82
C MET A 50 -21.68 9.06 2.54
N ALA A 51 -22.49 9.47 1.57
CA ALA A 51 -23.71 8.76 1.22
C ALA A 51 -23.42 7.39 0.58
N ALA A 52 -24.45 6.55 0.51
CA ALA A 52 -24.41 5.33 -0.30
C ALA A 52 -24.01 5.66 -1.74
N ASN A 53 -23.09 4.87 -2.29
CA ASN A 53 -22.48 5.01 -3.63
C ASN A 53 -21.65 6.28 -3.85
N GLU A 54 -21.43 7.14 -2.84
CA GLU A 54 -20.54 8.29 -2.95
C GLU A 54 -19.08 7.81 -2.92
N ARG A 55 -18.36 7.93 -4.05
CA ARG A 55 -16.96 7.46 -4.17
C ARG A 55 -15.92 8.51 -3.79
N LYS A 56 -16.28 9.78 -3.82
CA LYS A 56 -15.35 10.90 -3.64
C LYS A 56 -16.01 11.97 -2.79
N ARG A 57 -15.28 12.48 -1.78
CA ARG A 57 -15.70 13.62 -0.96
C ARG A 57 -14.55 14.58 -0.80
N GLU A 58 -14.83 15.87 -0.92
CA GLU A 58 -13.82 16.92 -0.74
C GLU A 58 -13.96 17.56 0.64
N ILE A 59 -12.81 17.80 1.27
CA ILE A 59 -12.70 18.44 2.58
C ILE A 59 -11.80 19.65 2.46
N HIS A 60 -12.14 20.70 3.19
CA HIS A 60 -11.40 21.97 3.18
C HIS A 60 -10.71 22.17 4.52
N ILE A 61 -9.42 22.49 4.48
CA ILE A 61 -8.60 22.81 5.66
C ILE A 61 -8.16 24.24 5.59
N ASP A 62 -8.57 25.02 6.58
CA ASP A 62 -8.32 26.44 6.61
C ASP A 62 -6.86 26.73 6.99
N LEU A 63 -6.16 27.48 6.14
CA LEU A 63 -4.79 27.90 6.32
C LEU A 63 -4.75 29.29 6.97
N VAL A 64 -3.72 29.53 7.78
CA VAL A 64 -3.52 30.85 8.40
C VAL A 64 -2.99 31.81 7.34
N ASP A 65 -3.68 32.94 7.15
CA ASP A 65 -3.26 33.97 6.21
C ASP A 65 -1.95 34.64 6.67
N GLY A 66 -1.05 34.90 5.72
CA GLY A 66 0.27 35.46 6.00
C GLY A 66 1.22 34.55 6.78
N ALA A 67 0.93 33.25 6.91
CA ALA A 67 1.82 32.32 7.59
C ALA A 67 3.17 32.16 6.87
N ASP A 68 4.25 32.14 7.64
CA ASP A 68 5.62 31.93 7.14
C ASP A 68 5.87 30.45 6.81
N TRP A 69 5.45 30.02 5.63
CA TRP A 69 5.73 28.69 5.10
C TRP A 69 7.17 28.57 4.62
N ARG A 70 7.85 27.50 5.05
CA ARG A 70 9.17 27.13 4.53
C ARG A 70 9.06 25.85 3.71
N PRO A 71 9.97 25.63 2.74
CA PRO A 71 10.10 24.35 2.08
C PRO A 71 10.10 23.20 3.10
N ASN A 72 9.34 22.14 2.80
CA ASN A 72 9.26 20.92 3.62
C ASN A 72 8.47 21.07 4.92
N HIS A 73 7.85 22.23 5.19
CA HIS A 73 6.81 22.31 6.21
C HIS A 73 5.68 21.34 5.88
N VAL A 74 5.39 20.45 6.82
CA VAL A 74 4.41 19.38 6.64
C VAL A 74 3.46 19.33 7.83
N PHE A 75 2.19 19.08 7.55
CA PHE A 75 1.20 18.68 8.53
C PHE A 75 0.44 17.45 8.04
N TYR A 76 -0.28 16.82 8.95
CA TYR A 76 -0.96 15.56 8.70
C TYR A 76 -2.46 15.72 8.94
N VAL A 77 -3.24 14.90 8.25
CA VAL A 77 -4.69 14.81 8.43
C VAL A 77 -5.00 13.33 8.59
N ASN A 78 -5.38 12.95 9.81
CA ASN A 78 -5.68 11.57 10.13
C ASN A 78 -7.17 11.33 9.89
N LEU A 79 -7.48 10.28 9.14
CA LEU A 79 -8.83 9.79 8.92
C LEU A 79 -9.09 8.62 9.86
N LYS A 80 -10.30 8.56 10.41
CA LYS A 80 -10.78 7.45 11.23
C LYS A 80 -12.20 7.12 10.81
N ILE A 81 -12.47 5.85 10.53
CA ILE A 81 -13.84 5.38 10.35
C ILE A 81 -14.51 5.23 11.72
N GLN A 82 -15.75 5.71 11.83
CA GLN A 82 -16.57 5.44 13.01
C GLN A 82 -17.12 4.01 12.92
N GLU A 83 -17.40 3.39 14.07
CA GLU A 83 -18.01 2.06 14.12
C GLU A 83 -19.21 1.96 13.17
N GLN A 84 -19.12 1.00 12.25
CA GLN A 84 -20.17 0.68 11.28
C GLN A 84 -20.97 -0.53 11.80
N PRO A 85 -22.16 -0.80 11.25
CA PRO A 85 -22.93 -2.00 11.58
C PRO A 85 -22.09 -3.28 11.37
N GLU A 86 -22.34 -4.33 12.16
CA GLU A 86 -21.55 -5.58 12.13
C GLU A 86 -21.46 -6.27 10.75
N ASP A 87 -22.40 -5.97 9.84
CA ASP A 87 -22.44 -6.54 8.48
C ASP A 87 -21.64 -5.71 7.45
N ASP A 88 -21.14 -4.53 7.82
CA ASP A 88 -20.37 -3.68 6.92
C ASP A 88 -18.87 -4.05 6.94
N LYS A 89 -18.38 -4.54 5.80
CA LYS A 89 -16.97 -4.87 5.59
C LYS A 89 -16.11 -3.65 5.20
N THR A 90 -16.64 -2.44 5.28
CA THR A 90 -15.86 -1.23 4.95
C THR A 90 -14.72 -1.05 5.95
N MET A 91 -13.49 -1.13 5.46
CA MET A 91 -12.27 -0.94 6.25
C MET A 91 -11.55 0.33 5.84
N LEU A 92 -10.75 0.86 6.77
CA LEU A 92 -9.83 1.96 6.47
C LEU A 92 -8.65 1.41 5.66
N GLY A 93 -8.37 2.02 4.51
CA GLY A 93 -7.23 1.63 3.68
C GLY A 93 -5.88 2.01 4.29
N THR A 94 -4.80 1.61 3.62
CA THR A 94 -3.40 1.90 4.03
C THR A 94 -3.02 3.38 3.99
N CYS A 95 -3.82 4.21 3.31
CA CYS A 95 -3.64 5.65 3.19
C CYS A 95 -4.61 6.43 4.11
N ASP A 96 -4.61 6.11 5.40
CA ASP A 96 -5.43 6.74 6.44
C ASP A 96 -4.92 8.10 6.91
N VAL A 97 -3.64 8.40 6.64
CA VAL A 97 -3.02 9.69 6.95
C VAL A 97 -2.67 10.44 5.67
N ALA A 98 -3.35 11.56 5.43
CA ALA A 98 -2.97 12.48 4.35
C ALA A 98 -1.83 13.39 4.83
N ARG A 99 -0.75 13.45 4.03
CA ARG A 99 0.42 14.29 4.30
C ARG A 99 0.38 15.53 3.41
N VAL A 100 0.16 16.70 4.01
CA VAL A 100 0.15 17.98 3.28
C VAL A 100 1.49 18.68 3.50
N ARG A 101 2.22 18.88 2.41
CA ARG A 101 3.56 19.47 2.41
C ARG A 101 3.60 20.75 1.61
N TYR A 102 4.28 21.75 2.15
CA TYR A 102 4.65 22.93 1.40
C TYR A 102 5.81 22.59 0.45
N PRO A 103 5.63 22.82 -0.86
CA PRO A 103 6.59 22.40 -1.87
C PRO A 103 7.95 23.07 -1.67
N ASP A 104 9.00 22.35 -2.04
CA ASP A 104 10.33 22.91 -2.13
C ASP A 104 10.60 23.39 -3.56
N ASP A 105 10.31 24.65 -3.81
CA ASP A 105 10.48 25.25 -5.14
C ASP A 105 11.97 25.48 -5.50
N THR A 106 12.93 25.26 -4.59
CA THR A 106 14.35 25.51 -4.89
C THR A 106 14.89 24.61 -5.99
N SER A 107 14.49 23.33 -6.00
CA SER A 107 14.84 22.37 -7.05
C SER A 107 14.12 22.65 -8.36
N SER A 108 12.97 23.31 -8.28
CA SER A 108 12.13 23.72 -9.41
C SER A 108 12.63 24.98 -10.14
N LEU A 109 13.58 25.72 -9.55
CA LEU A 109 14.19 26.89 -10.17
C LEU A 109 15.28 26.54 -11.20
N MET A 110 15.82 25.32 -11.15
CA MET A 110 17.00 24.90 -11.92
C MET A 110 16.70 23.95 -13.08
N GLY A 111 15.43 23.58 -13.33
CA GLY A 111 15.05 22.63 -14.38
C GLY A 111 13.73 22.99 -15.08
N GLU A 112 13.58 22.49 -16.30
CA GLU A 112 12.32 22.55 -17.05
C GLU A 112 11.21 21.81 -16.28
N PRO A 113 9.95 22.28 -16.36
CA PRO A 113 8.86 21.61 -15.68
C PRO A 113 8.62 20.22 -16.26
N ALA A 114 8.61 19.25 -15.36
CA ALA A 114 8.59 17.85 -15.73
C ALA A 114 7.72 17.04 -14.76
N ILE A 115 6.95 16.09 -15.28
CA ILE A 115 6.13 15.17 -14.48
C ILE A 115 6.79 13.81 -14.44
N GLU A 116 6.97 13.27 -13.23
CA GLU A 116 7.68 12.02 -13.01
C GLU A 116 7.19 11.29 -11.75
N PHE A 117 7.49 9.99 -11.66
CA PHE A 117 7.24 9.22 -10.45
C PHE A 117 8.22 9.61 -9.34
N VAL A 118 7.72 9.66 -8.10
CA VAL A 118 8.55 9.96 -6.93
C VAL A 118 9.55 8.82 -6.67
N LYS A 119 9.05 7.58 -6.73
CA LYS A 119 9.83 6.35 -6.52
C LYS A 119 9.81 5.51 -7.80
N ALA A 120 10.88 4.74 -7.99
CA ALA A 120 10.98 3.78 -9.10
C ALA A 120 10.34 2.42 -8.77
N ASN A 121 10.15 2.12 -7.47
CA ASN A 121 9.60 0.86 -7.00
C ASN A 121 8.61 1.10 -5.86
N TYR A 122 7.50 0.36 -5.88
CA TYR A 122 6.51 0.25 -4.82
C TYR A 122 6.31 -1.22 -4.44
N VAL A 123 5.89 -1.45 -3.20
CA VAL A 123 5.58 -2.79 -2.70
C VAL A 123 4.14 -2.76 -2.22
N ALA A 124 3.34 -3.69 -2.72
CA ALA A 124 1.97 -3.94 -2.34
C ALA A 124 1.85 -5.37 -1.80
N LYS A 125 0.92 -5.59 -0.88
CA LYS A 125 0.51 -6.95 -0.51
C LYS A 125 -0.61 -7.37 -1.45
N GLU A 126 -0.69 -8.66 -1.73
CA GLU A 126 -1.78 -9.26 -2.51
C GLU A 126 -3.16 -8.86 -1.94
N ASN A 127 -3.37 -9.08 -0.65
CA ASN A 127 -4.60 -8.70 0.05
C ASN A 127 -4.82 -7.20 0.33
N CYS A 128 -4.02 -6.28 -0.24
CA CYS A 128 -4.19 -4.84 0.03
C CYS A 128 -5.40 -4.23 -0.69
N GLY A 129 -5.90 -4.89 -1.73
CA GLY A 129 -6.97 -4.44 -2.62
C GLY A 129 -6.60 -3.26 -3.51
N TRP A 130 -5.91 -2.25 -3.00
CA TRP A 130 -5.51 -1.06 -3.77
C TRP A 130 -4.11 -0.61 -3.41
N THR A 131 -3.29 -0.39 -4.45
CA THR A 131 -1.96 0.21 -4.33
C THR A 131 -1.96 1.64 -4.84
N ARG A 132 -1.21 2.52 -4.17
CA ARG A 132 -1.11 3.95 -4.49
C ARG A 132 0.29 4.34 -4.94
N VAL A 133 0.37 4.86 -6.16
CA VAL A 133 1.60 5.37 -6.78
C VAL A 133 1.61 6.90 -6.74
N PHE A 134 2.79 7.49 -6.57
CA PHE A 134 2.96 8.92 -6.37
C PHE A 134 3.62 9.55 -7.60
N VAL A 135 2.92 10.53 -8.19
CA VAL A 135 3.40 11.32 -9.32
C VAL A 135 3.63 12.74 -8.84
N THR A 136 4.77 13.31 -9.17
CA THR A 136 5.11 14.69 -8.83
C THR A 136 5.41 15.52 -10.07
N ARG A 137 5.05 16.80 -10.01
CA ARG A 137 5.43 17.81 -10.98
C ARG A 137 6.60 18.62 -10.41
N ARG A 138 7.75 18.56 -11.06
CA ARG A 138 8.90 19.43 -10.81
C ARG A 138 8.82 20.68 -11.70
N GLY A 139 9.57 21.72 -11.34
CA GLY A 139 9.70 22.95 -12.13
C GLY A 139 8.79 24.08 -11.68
N LYS A 140 8.94 25.23 -12.34
CA LYS A 140 8.38 26.52 -11.90
C LYS A 140 6.87 26.48 -11.68
N LYS A 141 6.40 27.45 -10.89
CA LYS A 141 4.99 27.76 -10.66
C LYS A 141 4.31 28.02 -12.02
N HIS A 142 3.44 27.12 -12.45
CA HIS A 142 2.75 27.21 -13.74
C HIS A 142 1.30 27.68 -13.53
N ARG A 143 0.68 28.28 -14.54
CA ARG A 143 -0.74 28.68 -14.51
C ARG A 143 -1.51 27.82 -15.50
N GLY A 144 -2.19 26.79 -15.02
CA GLY A 144 -3.05 25.97 -15.85
C GLY A 144 -3.22 24.58 -15.28
N ASP A 145 -4.17 23.83 -15.86
CA ASP A 145 -4.38 22.44 -15.52
C ASP A 145 -3.61 21.58 -16.51
N HIS A 146 -2.84 20.60 -16.00
CA HIS A 146 -2.07 19.69 -16.83
C HIS A 146 -2.70 18.32 -16.85
N VAL A 147 -2.70 17.69 -18.02
CA VAL A 147 -3.21 16.34 -18.20
C VAL A 147 -2.05 15.42 -18.58
N VAL A 148 -1.88 14.35 -17.81
CA VAL A 148 -0.91 13.29 -18.06
C VAL A 148 -1.63 11.98 -18.28
N HIS A 149 -1.27 11.29 -19.35
CA HIS A 149 -1.73 9.94 -19.61
C HIS A 149 -0.77 8.92 -19.02
N TYR A 150 -1.32 7.81 -18.55
CA TYR A 150 -0.55 6.70 -18.01
C TYR A 150 -1.20 5.37 -18.35
N GLU A 151 -0.39 4.33 -18.35
CA GLU A 151 -0.83 2.96 -18.58
C GLU A 151 -0.09 1.98 -17.69
N THR A 152 -0.65 0.79 -17.53
CA THR A 152 -0.04 -0.34 -16.84
C THR A 152 0.38 -1.42 -17.84
N SER A 153 1.48 -2.10 -17.56
CA SER A 153 2.01 -3.18 -18.40
C SER A 153 2.43 -4.39 -17.57
N ASP A 154 2.14 -5.59 -18.07
CA ASP A 154 2.54 -6.85 -17.47
C ASP A 154 4.08 -7.00 -17.45
N ILE A 155 4.61 -7.63 -16.40
CA ILE A 155 6.03 -8.06 -16.33
C ILE A 155 6.08 -9.54 -15.94
N THR A 156 5.77 -9.84 -14.68
CA THR A 156 5.51 -11.22 -14.22
C THR A 156 4.06 -11.37 -13.79
N ALA A 157 3.48 -10.34 -13.17
CA ALA A 157 2.05 -10.24 -12.92
C ALA A 157 1.30 -9.98 -14.23
N GLN A 158 0.16 -10.64 -14.37
CA GLN A 158 -0.78 -10.65 -15.48
C GLN A 158 -2.03 -9.79 -15.19
N ALA A 159 -2.36 -8.95 -16.17
CA ALA A 159 -3.58 -8.15 -16.13
C ALA A 159 -4.87 -9.01 -16.02
N ASN A 160 -5.77 -8.60 -15.14
CA ASN A 160 -7.03 -9.26 -14.75
C ASN A 160 -6.84 -10.58 -13.97
N HIS A 161 -5.61 -10.98 -13.67
CA HIS A 161 -5.32 -12.04 -12.72
C HIS A 161 -4.87 -11.43 -11.39
N ASP A 162 -3.81 -10.62 -11.43
CA ASP A 162 -3.16 -10.09 -10.21
C ASP A 162 -3.45 -8.59 -10.00
N TYR A 163 -3.83 -7.89 -11.07
CA TYR A 163 -4.20 -6.48 -11.00
C TYR A 163 -5.18 -6.06 -12.12
N VAL A 164 -5.93 -4.98 -11.90
CA VAL A 164 -6.82 -4.42 -12.93
C VAL A 164 -6.03 -3.49 -13.85
N PRO A 165 -5.95 -3.77 -15.17
CA PRO A 165 -5.15 -2.98 -16.09
C PRO A 165 -5.77 -1.61 -16.39
N VAL A 166 -4.91 -0.60 -16.52
CA VAL A 166 -5.26 0.75 -16.97
C VAL A 166 -4.57 1.01 -18.31
N LYS A 167 -5.34 1.24 -19.38
CA LYS A 167 -4.79 1.47 -20.74
C LYS A 167 -4.81 2.93 -21.20
N ASP A 168 -5.71 3.74 -20.65
CA ASP A 168 -5.81 5.17 -20.94
C ASP A 168 -6.15 5.94 -19.66
N GLY A 169 -5.26 5.78 -18.68
CA GLY A 169 -5.37 6.46 -17.40
C GLY A 169 -5.11 7.94 -17.57
N ARG A 170 -5.96 8.79 -16.98
CA ARG A 170 -5.80 10.25 -17.07
C ARG A 170 -5.61 10.85 -15.68
N LEU A 171 -4.50 11.57 -15.51
CA LEU A 171 -4.17 12.29 -14.30
C LEU A 171 -4.22 13.81 -14.58
N VAL A 172 -5.08 14.52 -13.85
CA VAL A 172 -5.26 15.97 -14.02
C VAL A 172 -4.65 16.69 -12.82
N PHE A 173 -3.58 17.47 -13.05
CA PHE A 173 -3.02 18.38 -12.06
C PHE A 173 -3.74 19.72 -12.18
N LEU A 174 -4.47 20.13 -11.15
CA LEU A 174 -5.21 21.37 -11.13
C LEU A 174 -4.32 22.52 -10.63
N GLY A 175 -4.25 23.61 -11.39
CA GLY A 175 -3.56 24.85 -11.02
C GLY A 175 -2.14 24.66 -10.45
N GLN A 176 -2.00 24.75 -9.12
CA GLN A 176 -0.72 24.68 -8.39
C GLN A 176 -0.49 23.36 -7.67
N GLU A 177 -1.17 22.29 -8.06
CA GLU A 177 -0.89 20.96 -7.52
C GLU A 177 0.50 20.47 -7.97
N TYR A 178 1.25 19.90 -7.02
CA TYR A 178 2.60 19.37 -7.24
C TYR A 178 2.66 17.84 -7.11
N GLU A 179 1.66 17.24 -6.48
CA GLU A 179 1.57 15.80 -6.26
C GLU A 179 0.18 15.31 -6.63
N LYS A 180 0.14 14.17 -7.30
CA LYS A 180 -1.06 13.41 -7.58
C LYS A 180 -0.80 11.92 -7.36
N TYR A 181 -1.88 11.18 -7.24
CA TYR A 181 -1.85 9.76 -6.93
C TYR A 181 -2.54 8.96 -8.02
N ILE A 182 -1.98 7.81 -8.34
CA ILE A 182 -2.59 6.80 -9.19
C ILE A 182 -2.91 5.62 -8.30
N ASP A 183 -4.20 5.27 -8.21
CA ASP A 183 -4.68 4.13 -7.44
C ASP A 183 -4.97 2.98 -8.42
N ILE A 184 -4.37 1.82 -8.16
CA ILE A 184 -4.49 0.61 -8.98
C ILE A 184 -5.06 -0.50 -8.10
N GLU A 185 -6.08 -1.17 -8.60
CA GLU A 185 -6.71 -2.30 -7.93
C GLU A 185 -5.82 -3.54 -8.08
N ILE A 186 -5.49 -4.15 -6.94
CA ILE A 186 -4.79 -5.42 -6.82
C ILE A 186 -5.86 -6.49 -6.60
N LEU A 187 -5.77 -7.55 -7.38
CA LEU A 187 -6.67 -8.69 -7.29
C LEU A 187 -6.03 -9.70 -6.35
N ASP A 188 -6.80 -10.12 -5.37
CA ASP A 188 -6.40 -11.09 -4.33
C ASP A 188 -6.99 -12.45 -4.70
N ASP A 189 -6.15 -13.47 -4.82
CA ASP A 189 -6.59 -14.81 -5.15
C ASP A 189 -6.28 -15.81 -4.01
N LYS A 190 -6.18 -17.11 -4.29
CA LYS A 190 -5.87 -18.14 -3.26
C LYS A 190 -4.79 -19.11 -3.73
N HIS A 191 -4.11 -18.78 -4.81
CA HIS A 191 -3.09 -19.60 -5.41
C HIS A 191 -1.74 -19.23 -4.78
N ASP A 192 -0.98 -20.26 -4.41
CA ASP A 192 0.37 -20.06 -3.89
C ASP A 192 1.28 -19.62 -5.04
N GLU A 193 1.52 -18.31 -5.10
CA GLU A 193 2.34 -17.67 -6.10
C GLU A 193 3.63 -17.10 -5.49
N LYS A 194 4.59 -16.79 -6.36
CA LYS A 194 5.80 -16.07 -5.95
C LYS A 194 5.52 -14.59 -6.00
N ASP A 195 6.39 -13.77 -5.38
CA ASP A 195 6.31 -12.32 -5.57
C ASP A 195 6.33 -11.95 -7.05
N GLU A 196 5.35 -11.15 -7.46
CA GLU A 196 5.16 -10.77 -8.85
C GLU A 196 5.31 -9.27 -9.05
N THR A 197 5.44 -8.83 -10.29
CA THR A 197 5.69 -7.43 -10.64
C THR A 197 4.92 -7.00 -11.87
N PHE A 198 4.47 -5.76 -11.87
CA PHE A 198 3.94 -5.06 -13.06
C PHE A 198 4.47 -3.63 -13.13
N GLY A 199 4.42 -3.05 -14.33
CA GLY A 199 4.89 -1.70 -14.62
C GLY A 199 3.75 -0.69 -14.68
N VAL A 200 4.03 0.55 -14.27
CA VAL A 200 3.19 1.72 -14.53
C VAL A 200 4.04 2.76 -15.24
N GLU A 201 3.56 3.27 -16.37
CA GLU A 201 4.29 4.21 -17.22
C GLU A 201 3.46 5.45 -17.55
N LEU A 202 4.09 6.62 -17.48
CA LEU A 202 3.54 7.89 -17.98
C LEU A 202 3.82 7.95 -19.49
N THR A 203 2.76 8.01 -20.31
CA THR A 203 2.86 7.85 -21.76
C THR A 203 2.96 9.18 -22.50
N SER A 204 2.17 10.17 -22.08
CA SER A 204 2.14 11.50 -22.71
C SER A 204 1.64 12.59 -21.77
N VAL A 205 1.97 13.83 -22.09
CA VAL A 205 1.44 15.05 -21.46
C VAL A 205 0.76 15.85 -22.56
N VAL A 206 -0.43 16.39 -22.29
CA VAL A 206 -1.24 17.13 -23.29
C VAL A 206 -0.80 18.61 -23.41
N ASP A 207 0.25 19.01 -22.69
CA ASP A 207 0.70 20.40 -22.58
C ASP A 207 2.11 20.55 -23.19
N ASP A 208 2.32 21.66 -23.90
CA ASP A 208 3.60 21.99 -24.55
C ASP A 208 4.63 22.53 -23.54
N GLU A 209 4.18 23.10 -22.42
CA GLU A 209 5.08 23.68 -21.42
C GLU A 209 5.69 22.63 -20.49
N VAL A 210 5.06 21.47 -20.32
CA VAL A 210 5.45 20.45 -19.34
C VAL A 210 5.85 19.15 -20.02
N THR A 211 7.04 18.65 -19.70
CA THR A 211 7.57 17.41 -20.27
C THR A 211 7.46 16.23 -19.33
N LEU A 212 7.72 15.02 -19.82
CA LEU A 212 7.92 13.85 -18.95
C LEU A 212 9.35 13.88 -18.38
N GLY A 213 9.47 13.70 -17.07
CA GLY A 213 10.76 13.63 -16.40
C GLY A 213 11.47 12.29 -16.61
N GLY A 214 12.65 12.15 -16.01
CA GLY A 214 13.50 10.96 -16.19
C GLY A 214 12.86 9.69 -15.62
N LYS A 215 12.08 9.80 -14.55
CA LYS A 215 11.36 8.68 -13.93
C LYS A 215 9.95 8.55 -14.52
N ARG A 216 9.89 8.13 -15.78
CA ARG A 216 8.61 7.93 -16.50
C ARG A 216 7.91 6.61 -16.16
N ARG A 217 8.64 5.63 -15.63
CA ARG A 217 8.16 4.29 -15.30
C ARG A 217 8.47 3.96 -13.84
N THR A 218 7.53 3.29 -13.18
CA THR A 218 7.72 2.67 -11.88
C THR A 218 7.31 1.19 -11.95
N ILE A 219 7.91 0.37 -11.09
CA ILE A 219 7.55 -1.03 -10.92
C ILE A 219 6.80 -1.17 -9.60
N ILE A 220 5.76 -2.00 -9.59
CA ILE A 220 5.05 -2.41 -8.39
C ILE A 220 5.32 -3.89 -8.18
N THR A 221 5.78 -4.24 -6.99
CA THR A 221 5.94 -5.63 -6.55
C THR A 221 4.74 -6.02 -5.69
N ILE A 222 4.05 -7.08 -6.09
CA ILE A 222 2.99 -7.73 -5.32
C ILE A 222 3.67 -8.82 -4.51
N VAL A 223 3.58 -8.72 -3.18
CA VAL A 223 4.10 -9.73 -2.24
C VAL A 223 2.94 -10.65 -1.88
N SER A 224 3.10 -11.94 -2.16
CA SER A 224 2.08 -12.93 -1.86
C SER A 224 2.01 -13.21 -0.36
N ASP A 225 0.81 -13.39 0.17
CA ASP A 225 0.57 -13.76 1.57
C ASP A 225 0.06 -15.21 1.76
N ASP A 226 -0.03 -15.99 0.69
CA ASP A 226 -0.58 -17.35 0.68
C ASP A 226 0.39 -18.46 1.12
N ASN A 227 1.67 -18.14 1.23
CA ASN A 227 2.74 -19.12 1.50
C ASN A 227 2.65 -19.80 2.90
N ALA A 228 1.88 -19.24 3.84
CA ALA A 228 1.75 -19.79 5.19
C ALA A 228 1.01 -21.13 5.24
N LEU A 229 -0.05 -21.30 4.42
CA LEU A 229 -0.88 -22.51 4.42
C LEU A 229 -0.18 -23.69 3.74
N MET A 230 0.56 -23.43 2.66
CA MET A 230 1.31 -24.48 1.96
C MET A 230 2.42 -25.08 2.81
N ASN A 231 3.10 -24.29 3.63
CA ASN A 231 4.11 -24.81 4.55
C ASN A 231 3.52 -25.82 5.55
N VAL A 232 2.32 -25.54 6.08
CA VAL A 232 1.62 -26.46 6.99
C VAL A 232 1.15 -27.71 6.26
N VAL A 233 0.60 -27.56 5.05
CA VAL A 233 0.16 -28.70 4.22
C VAL A 233 1.34 -29.59 3.82
N ASN A 234 2.49 -28.99 3.47
CA ASN A 234 3.70 -29.71 3.11
C ASN A 234 4.28 -30.46 4.32
N VAL A 235 4.29 -29.84 5.51
CA VAL A 235 4.65 -30.53 6.76
C VAL A 235 3.67 -31.66 7.05
N HIS A 236 2.36 -31.47 6.91
CA HIS A 236 1.37 -32.51 7.13
C HIS A 236 1.52 -33.68 6.16
N LYS A 237 1.72 -33.42 4.86
CA LYS A 237 1.99 -34.44 3.83
C LYS A 237 3.27 -35.22 4.14
N LEU A 238 4.33 -34.51 4.55
CA LEU A 238 5.60 -35.12 4.93
C LEU A 238 5.44 -36.02 6.17
N MET A 239 4.75 -35.52 7.20
CA MET A 239 4.45 -36.29 8.41
C MET A 239 3.57 -37.50 8.13
N GLY A 240 2.54 -37.35 7.28
CA GLY A 240 1.70 -38.47 6.83
C GLY A 240 2.50 -39.53 6.07
N HIS A 241 3.40 -39.12 5.17
CA HIS A 241 4.30 -40.04 4.47
C HIS A 241 5.25 -40.76 5.42
N TYR A 242 5.86 -40.08 6.39
CA TYR A 242 6.70 -40.74 7.40
C TYR A 242 5.88 -41.66 8.31
N MET A 243 4.68 -41.27 8.70
CA MET A 243 3.78 -42.06 9.54
C MET A 243 3.22 -43.30 8.83
N GLN A 244 3.02 -43.25 7.51
CA GLN A 244 2.71 -44.43 6.69
C GLN A 244 3.92 -45.36 6.51
N LYS A 245 5.13 -44.79 6.42
CA LYS A 245 6.39 -45.57 6.39
C LYS A 245 6.75 -46.17 7.75
N LEU A 246 6.24 -45.62 8.84
CA LEU A 246 6.19 -46.26 10.14
C LEU A 246 5.13 -47.38 10.12
N SER A 247 5.34 -48.40 9.30
CA SER A 247 4.68 -49.68 9.55
C SER A 247 5.17 -50.18 10.91
N PRO A 248 4.32 -50.51 11.88
CA PRO A 248 4.78 -51.29 13.02
C PRO A 248 5.29 -52.61 12.45
N TYR A 249 6.60 -52.82 12.50
CA TYR A 249 7.16 -54.14 12.24
C TYR A 249 6.40 -55.12 13.15
N ARG A 250 5.89 -56.21 12.60
CA ARG A 250 5.13 -57.24 13.33
C ARG A 250 6.04 -58.03 14.28
N THR A 251 6.69 -57.38 15.22
CA THR A 251 7.41 -58.05 16.31
C THR A 251 6.88 -57.50 17.62
N SER A 252 6.27 -58.40 18.38
CA SER A 252 5.73 -58.14 19.71
C SER A 252 6.85 -57.59 20.60
N TRP A 253 6.50 -56.72 21.55
CA TRP A 253 7.43 -56.23 22.59
C TRP A 253 8.22 -57.36 23.29
N MET A 254 7.70 -58.59 23.30
CA MET A 254 8.39 -59.78 23.81
C MET A 254 9.69 -60.11 23.05
N ASP A 255 9.77 -59.90 21.74
CA ASP A 255 10.96 -60.23 20.92
C ASP A 255 12.15 -59.30 21.21
N GLN A 256 11.91 -58.13 21.81
CA GLN A 256 12.96 -57.14 22.09
C GLN A 256 13.68 -57.38 23.43
N THR A 257 13.10 -58.16 24.34
CA THR A 257 13.67 -58.37 25.70
C THR A 257 14.51 -59.64 25.85
N GLN A 258 14.55 -60.51 24.84
CA GLN A 258 15.16 -61.83 24.95
C GLN A 258 16.71 -61.89 24.97
N PRO A 259 17.51 -60.91 24.48
CA PRO A 259 18.97 -61.04 24.52
C PRO A 259 19.60 -60.77 25.90
N TYR A 260 18.94 -60.06 26.81
CA TYR A 260 19.58 -59.56 28.04
C TYR A 260 19.65 -60.56 29.20
N PHE A 261 18.90 -61.67 29.15
CA PHE A 261 18.87 -62.66 30.24
C PHE A 261 19.76 -63.90 30.02
N GLN A 262 20.34 -64.10 28.84
CA GLN A 262 21.21 -65.26 28.55
C GLN A 262 22.71 -64.99 28.73
N GLN A 263 23.12 -63.75 29.02
CA GLN A 263 24.55 -63.37 29.06
C GLN A 263 25.12 -63.23 30.49
N ARG A 264 24.42 -63.72 31.53
CA ARG A 264 24.89 -63.68 32.93
C ARG A 264 25.10 -65.04 33.61
N SER A 265 25.08 -66.15 32.85
CA SER A 265 25.24 -67.51 33.40
C SER A 265 26.39 -68.32 32.81
N ARG A 266 27.45 -67.68 32.29
CA ARG A 266 28.62 -68.38 31.70
C ARG A 266 30.00 -67.98 32.22
N ASP A 267 30.11 -67.13 33.25
CA ASP A 267 31.39 -66.77 33.85
C ASP A 267 31.52 -67.30 35.28
N CYS A 268 31.56 -68.63 35.47
CA CYS A 268 31.97 -69.22 36.75
C CYS A 268 32.34 -70.72 36.68
N VAL A 269 33.48 -71.09 36.07
CA VAL A 269 34.21 -72.38 36.31
C VAL A 269 35.69 -72.13 35.95
N ILE A 270 36.56 -71.72 36.89
CA ILE A 270 37.63 -72.51 37.56
C ILE A 270 38.37 -73.50 36.64
N GLU A 271 39.58 -73.15 36.18
CA GLU A 271 40.60 -74.11 35.73
C GLU A 271 41.60 -74.36 36.87
N ASN A 272 41.68 -75.62 37.32
CA ASN A 272 42.79 -76.17 38.10
C ASN A 272 43.63 -77.04 37.16
N ASN A 273 44.92 -76.72 37.03
CA ASN A 273 46.02 -77.67 36.94
C ASN A 273 47.37 -76.96 37.17
#